data_AF-A0AA49JF36-F1
#
_entry.id   AF-A0AA49JF36-F1
#
_cell.length_a   1.000
_cell.length_b   1.000
_cell.length_c   1.000
_cell.angle_alpha   90.00
_cell.angle_beta   90.00
_cell.angle_gamma   90.00
#
_symmetry.space_group_name_H-M   'P 1'
#
loop_
_entity.id
_entity.type
_entity.pdbx_description
1 polymer ?
#
loop_
_entity_poly.entity_id
_entity_poly.type
_entity_poly.pdbx_seq_one_letter_code
_entity_poly.pdbx_strand_id
1 'polypeptide(L)'
;MKKIHHLFGLLFFCSACATLNKAVVSNPVNREGLEELQLLAGYDVYQLRIDLIRQVTTNYSGNNSYQTTPVPYHYLGVNLGNGLFYDANRNLSLNLDQLPELKQLKDFTITKMERGAWKLPEVYRKQAQSFSKEREGLFTSRLEADLGDSIIVVDEGFLSSKKTIQVKIKSLQFKGGLFTTTLEEHPDHILLKEFLRKDEYRQQENKVYLDRDYLVEDKGTVIEITQGRGLIPQTYYFIKVADSYYFFNQHYRGVKITIRDNEVLVEDNGRDQAVFLVENRD
;
A
#
# COMPACT_ATOMS: atom_id res chain seq x y z
N MET A 1 16.23 -65.87 -2.15
CA MET A 1 16.16 -64.54 -1.48
C MET A 1 16.07 -63.46 -2.54
N LYS A 2 14.91 -62.82 -2.71
CA LYS A 2 14.69 -61.77 -3.72
C LYS A 2 15.11 -60.42 -3.14
N LYS A 3 16.09 -59.75 -3.75
CA LYS A 3 16.50 -58.39 -3.40
C LYS A 3 15.47 -57.42 -3.99
N ILE A 4 14.68 -56.77 -3.13
CA ILE A 4 13.78 -55.68 -3.53
C ILE A 4 14.63 -54.41 -3.57
N HIS A 5 14.94 -53.93 -4.78
CA HIS A 5 15.55 -52.63 -4.98
C HIS A 5 14.46 -51.56 -4.79
N HIS A 6 14.47 -50.91 -3.63
CA HIS A 6 13.68 -49.70 -3.41
C HIS A 6 14.25 -48.58 -4.29
N LEU A 7 13.64 -48.39 -5.46
CA LEU A 7 13.84 -47.23 -6.31
C LEU A 7 13.23 -46.02 -5.57
N PHE A 8 14.09 -45.30 -4.84
CA PHE A 8 13.74 -44.01 -4.24
C PHE A 8 13.53 -43.02 -5.38
N GLY A 9 12.30 -42.96 -5.88
CA GLY A 9 11.84 -41.95 -6.82
C GLY A 9 11.88 -40.59 -6.12
N LEU A 10 12.99 -39.89 -6.28
CA LEU A 10 13.15 -38.49 -5.89
C LEU A 10 12.15 -37.67 -6.74
N LEU A 11 10.93 -37.52 -6.25
CA LEU A 11 9.97 -36.54 -6.77
C LEU A 11 10.62 -35.16 -6.57
N PHE A 12 11.28 -34.68 -7.62
CA PHE A 12 11.56 -33.27 -7.81
C PHE A 12 10.20 -32.56 -7.86
N PHE A 13 9.70 -32.17 -6.69
CA PHE A 13 8.68 -31.15 -6.59
C PHE A 13 9.31 -29.87 -7.13
N CYS A 14 9.22 -29.67 -8.44
CA CYS A 14 9.43 -28.39 -9.07
C CYS A 14 8.39 -27.45 -8.47
N SER A 15 8.77 -26.78 -7.38
CA SER A 15 8.08 -25.63 -6.83
C SER A 15 8.16 -24.53 -7.88
N ALA A 16 7.24 -24.61 -8.85
CA ALA A 16 7.01 -23.55 -9.81
C ALA A 16 6.81 -22.27 -8.99
N CYS A 17 7.80 -21.39 -9.06
CA CYS A 17 7.69 -20.05 -8.49
C CYS A 17 6.49 -19.42 -9.18
N ALA A 18 5.40 -19.26 -8.45
CA ALA A 18 4.18 -18.71 -8.99
C ALA A 18 4.47 -17.27 -9.44
N THR A 19 3.97 -16.90 -10.62
CA THR A 19 4.07 -15.56 -11.20
C THR A 19 2.69 -15.16 -11.70
N LEU A 20 2.48 -13.88 -11.95
CA LEU A 20 1.27 -13.42 -12.61
C LEU A 20 1.17 -13.99 -14.03
N ASN A 21 -0.04 -14.06 -14.58
CA ASN A 21 -0.27 -14.53 -15.94
C ASN A 21 0.38 -13.57 -16.95
N LYS A 22 1.55 -13.96 -17.45
CA LYS A 22 2.35 -13.16 -18.40
C LYS A 22 1.55 -12.71 -19.62
N ALA A 23 0.72 -13.59 -20.19
CA ALA A 23 -0.04 -13.29 -21.40
C ALA A 23 -1.00 -12.10 -21.21
N VAL A 24 -1.55 -11.94 -20.00
CA VAL A 24 -2.44 -10.83 -19.67
C VAL A 24 -1.64 -9.52 -19.54
N VAL A 25 -0.59 -9.51 -18.72
CA VAL A 25 0.16 -8.28 -18.38
C VAL A 25 1.09 -7.80 -19.48
N SER A 26 1.54 -8.70 -20.37
CA SER A 26 2.45 -8.33 -21.48
C SER A 26 1.74 -7.79 -22.71
N ASN A 27 0.42 -7.94 -22.85
CA ASN A 27 -0.32 -7.49 -24.02
C ASN A 27 -0.80 -6.03 -23.86
N PRO A 28 -0.24 -5.05 -24.59
CA PRO A 28 -0.63 -3.64 -24.46
C PRO A 28 -2.08 -3.37 -24.88
N VAL A 29 -2.66 -4.18 -25.77
CA VAL A 29 -4.04 -4.02 -26.27
C VAL A 29 -5.08 -4.19 -25.15
N ASN A 30 -4.72 -4.93 -24.10
CA ASN A 30 -5.62 -5.17 -22.97
C ASN A 30 -5.56 -4.06 -21.90
N ARG A 31 -4.64 -3.09 -22.03
CA ARG A 31 -4.40 -2.09 -20.98
C ARG A 31 -5.33 -0.91 -21.15
N GLU A 32 -5.87 -0.46 -20.03
CA GLU A 32 -6.65 0.77 -19.96
C GLU A 32 -5.76 1.98 -19.70
N GLY A 33 -6.25 3.16 -20.08
CA GLY A 33 -5.60 4.42 -19.72
C GLY A 33 -5.68 4.64 -18.21
N LEU A 34 -4.59 5.12 -17.63
CA LEU A 34 -4.54 5.57 -16.24
C LEU A 34 -4.76 7.08 -16.18
N GLU A 35 -5.21 7.58 -15.04
CA GLU A 35 -5.20 9.03 -14.78
C GLU A 35 -3.76 9.54 -14.75
N GLU A 36 -3.56 10.80 -15.13
CA GLU A 36 -2.24 11.43 -15.06
C GLU A 36 -1.69 11.39 -13.63
N LEU A 37 -0.38 11.22 -13.49
CA LEU A 37 0.28 11.32 -12.20
C LEU A 37 0.07 12.70 -11.59
N GLN A 38 -0.17 12.71 -10.29
CA GLN A 38 -0.33 13.92 -9.49
C GLN A 38 0.72 13.92 -8.38
N LEU A 39 1.10 15.10 -7.89
CA LEU A 39 1.91 15.23 -6.70
C LEU A 39 1.16 16.10 -5.71
N LEU A 40 0.35 15.45 -4.88
CA LEU A 40 -0.51 16.12 -3.89
C LEU A 40 -0.16 15.67 -2.49
N ALA A 41 -0.09 16.60 -1.54
CA ALA A 41 0.09 16.21 -0.16
C ALA A 41 -1.19 15.50 0.31
N GLY A 42 -1.01 14.40 1.03
CA GLY A 42 -2.12 13.57 1.44
C GLY A 42 -1.94 13.05 2.85
N TYR A 43 -3.05 12.59 3.39
CA TYR A 43 -3.08 11.74 4.56
C TYR A 43 -3.93 10.51 4.26
N ASP A 44 -3.60 9.40 4.89
CA ASP A 44 -4.44 8.22 4.90
C ASP A 44 -4.65 7.76 6.35
N VAL A 45 -5.82 8.13 6.83
CA VAL A 45 -6.33 7.81 8.18
C VAL A 45 -7.05 6.46 8.20
N TYR A 46 -7.46 5.96 7.03
CA TYR A 46 -8.18 4.70 6.92
C TYR A 46 -7.24 3.50 7.02
N GLN A 47 -5.98 3.67 6.58
CA GLN A 47 -5.00 2.58 6.49
C GLN A 47 -5.57 1.37 5.73
N LEU A 48 -6.46 1.65 4.77
CA LEU A 48 -7.09 0.66 3.92
C LEU A 48 -6.21 0.46 2.69
N ARG A 49 -5.07 -0.18 2.92
CA ARG A 49 -3.95 -0.28 1.97
C ARG A 49 -3.68 -1.70 1.54
N ILE A 50 -3.23 -1.84 0.30
CA ILE A 50 -2.49 -3.00 -0.19
C ILE A 50 -1.02 -2.60 -0.34
N ASP A 51 -0.13 -3.31 0.34
CA ASP A 51 1.31 -3.09 0.23
C ASP A 51 1.78 -3.43 -1.20
N LEU A 52 2.41 -2.47 -1.88
CA LEU A 52 3.08 -2.70 -3.17
C LEU A 52 4.59 -2.85 -2.96
N ILE A 53 5.19 -1.91 -2.22
CA ILE A 53 6.59 -1.95 -1.77
C ILE A 53 6.63 -1.54 -0.30
N ARG A 54 6.81 -2.53 0.58
CA ARG A 54 6.94 -2.33 2.03
C ARG A 54 8.40 -2.15 2.43
N GLN A 55 8.74 -1.06 3.12
CA GLN A 55 10.07 -0.92 3.70
C GLN A 55 10.26 -1.88 4.87
N VAL A 56 11.49 -2.32 5.06
CA VAL A 56 11.86 -3.20 6.16
C VAL A 56 13.10 -2.67 6.87
N THR A 57 13.13 -2.81 8.18
CA THR A 57 14.34 -2.62 8.98
C THR A 57 14.96 -3.97 9.26
N THR A 58 16.28 -4.07 9.06
CA THR A 58 17.04 -5.27 9.38
C THR A 58 17.86 -5.03 10.63
N ASN A 59 17.54 -5.76 11.70
CA ASN A 59 18.25 -5.68 12.97
C ASN A 59 19.09 -6.94 13.15
N TYR A 60 20.32 -6.75 13.62
CA TYR A 60 21.18 -7.87 14.02
C TYR A 60 20.70 -8.40 15.38
N SER A 61 20.23 -9.64 15.40
CA SER A 61 19.97 -10.36 16.65
C SER A 61 21.23 -11.17 16.97
N GLY A 62 21.78 -11.02 18.17
CA GLY A 62 23.14 -11.45 18.59
C GLY A 62 23.57 -12.91 18.33
N ASN A 63 22.72 -13.75 17.72
CA ASN A 63 22.95 -15.15 17.37
C ASN A 63 23.33 -15.35 15.89
N ASN A 64 24.07 -14.42 15.26
CA ASN A 64 24.35 -14.43 13.82
C ASN A 64 23.09 -14.43 12.92
N SER A 65 21.94 -14.05 13.45
CA SER A 65 20.68 -13.98 12.70
C SER A 65 20.26 -12.54 12.49
N TYR A 66 19.81 -12.25 11.26
CA TYR A 66 19.16 -10.99 10.94
C TYR A 66 17.66 -11.16 11.11
N GLN A 67 17.04 -10.23 11.82
CA GLN A 67 15.59 -10.12 11.87
C GLN A 67 15.16 -8.93 11.03
N THR A 68 14.30 -9.21 10.05
CA THR A 68 13.69 -8.20 9.20
C THR A 68 12.29 -7.92 9.70
N THR A 69 11.99 -6.65 9.97
CA THR A 69 10.68 -6.22 10.44
C THR A 69 10.10 -5.16 9.50
N PRO A 70 8.84 -5.29 9.05
CA PRO A 70 8.18 -4.26 8.26
C PRO A 70 8.13 -2.91 9.00
N VAL A 71 8.55 -1.84 8.34
CA VAL A 71 8.41 -0.46 8.86
C VAL A 71 6.93 -0.13 8.94
N PRO A 72 6.38 0.42 10.03
CA PRO A 72 4.95 0.72 10.14
C PRO A 72 4.49 1.74 9.08
N TYR A 73 3.18 1.78 8.81
CA TYR A 73 2.61 2.82 7.97
C TYR A 73 2.71 4.20 8.64
N HIS A 74 2.84 5.23 7.82
CA HIS A 74 2.69 6.61 8.26
C HIS A 74 1.38 7.22 7.73
N TYR A 75 0.77 8.10 8.52
CA TYR A 75 -0.49 8.77 8.17
C TYR A 75 -0.31 9.81 7.07
N LEU A 76 0.76 10.60 7.13
CA LEU A 76 1.12 11.56 6.07
C LEU A 76 1.87 10.88 4.94
N GLY A 77 1.64 11.35 3.71
CA GLY A 77 2.34 10.93 2.51
C GLY A 77 2.00 11.82 1.31
N VAL A 78 2.36 11.36 0.13
CA VAL A 78 1.96 12.00 -1.13
C VAL A 78 1.08 11.05 -1.93
N ASN A 79 -0.01 11.60 -2.47
CA ASN A 79 -0.88 10.91 -3.41
C ASN A 79 -0.30 11.10 -4.81
N LEU A 80 -0.14 9.99 -5.54
CA LEU A 80 0.44 9.94 -6.87
C LEU A 80 -0.62 9.84 -7.98
N GLY A 81 -1.90 9.73 -7.62
CA GLY A 81 -2.99 9.40 -8.54
C GLY A 81 -3.19 7.88 -8.66
N ASN A 82 -4.32 7.45 -9.24
CA ASN A 82 -4.66 6.03 -9.45
C ASN A 82 -4.61 5.16 -8.16
N GLY A 83 -4.84 5.78 -7.00
CA GLY A 83 -4.74 5.14 -5.68
C GLY A 83 -3.31 4.87 -5.20
N LEU A 84 -2.27 5.22 -5.95
CA LEU A 84 -0.89 5.08 -5.52
C LEU A 84 -0.57 6.12 -4.43
N PHE A 85 -0.08 5.64 -3.28
CA PHE A 85 0.25 6.47 -2.13
C PHE A 85 1.64 6.14 -1.60
N TYR A 86 2.47 7.17 -1.44
CA TYR A 86 3.81 7.05 -0.88
C TYR A 86 3.87 7.74 0.48
N ASP A 87 3.94 6.96 1.55
CA ASP A 87 3.90 7.50 2.91
C ASP A 87 5.25 8.06 3.38
N ALA A 88 5.25 8.83 4.47
CA ALA A 88 6.46 9.41 5.03
C ALA A 88 7.52 8.37 5.47
N ASN A 89 7.08 7.13 5.73
CA ASN A 89 7.95 6.01 6.02
C ASN A 89 8.44 5.28 4.75
N ARG A 90 8.19 5.86 3.57
CA ARG A 90 8.65 5.40 2.25
C ARG A 90 8.03 4.08 1.81
N ASN A 91 6.87 3.73 2.36
CA ASN A 91 6.08 2.61 1.86
C ASN A 91 5.29 3.08 0.64
N LEU A 92 5.35 2.32 -0.45
CA LEU A 92 4.46 2.50 -1.59
C LEU A 92 3.30 1.52 -1.46
N SER A 93 2.08 2.03 -1.45
CA SER A 93 0.86 1.26 -1.31
C SER A 93 -0.20 1.69 -2.32
N LEU A 94 -1.19 0.82 -2.48
CA LEU A 94 -2.45 1.15 -3.14
C LEU A 94 -3.49 1.44 -2.07
N ASN A 95 -4.00 2.66 -2.01
CA ASN A 95 -5.10 3.07 -1.13
C ASN A 95 -6.43 2.68 -1.79
N LEU A 96 -7.15 1.74 -1.19
CA LEU A 96 -8.38 1.19 -1.79
C LEU A 96 -9.49 2.23 -1.86
N ASP A 97 -9.62 3.10 -0.86
CA ASP A 97 -10.63 4.17 -0.83
C ASP A 97 -10.43 5.24 -1.92
N GLN A 98 -9.25 5.24 -2.56
CA GLN A 98 -8.91 6.19 -3.63
C GLN A 98 -9.05 5.58 -5.02
N LEU A 99 -9.35 4.29 -5.14
CA LEU A 99 -9.61 3.67 -6.43
C LEU A 99 -10.95 4.18 -6.98
N PRO A 100 -11.04 4.52 -8.28
CA PRO A 100 -12.26 5.06 -8.89
C PRO A 100 -13.53 4.29 -8.54
N GLU A 101 -13.43 2.95 -8.49
CA GLU A 101 -14.53 2.04 -8.18
C GLU A 101 -15.06 2.18 -6.74
N LEU A 102 -14.21 2.59 -5.79
CA LEU A 102 -14.51 2.66 -4.35
C LEU A 102 -14.61 4.09 -3.81
N LYS A 103 -13.99 5.06 -4.48
CA LYS A 103 -13.94 6.48 -4.07
C LYS A 103 -15.32 7.13 -3.96
N GLN A 104 -16.31 6.59 -4.65
CA GLN A 104 -17.70 7.06 -4.63
C GLN A 104 -18.47 6.67 -3.36
N LEU A 105 -17.97 5.73 -2.56
CA LEU A 105 -18.64 5.26 -1.35
C LEU A 105 -18.55 6.33 -0.25
N LYS A 106 -19.70 6.92 0.11
CA LYS A 106 -19.79 7.93 1.18
C LYS A 106 -19.56 7.28 2.54
N ASP A 107 -20.36 6.26 2.83
CA ASP A 107 -20.29 5.46 4.04
C ASP A 107 -20.10 4.00 3.64
N PHE A 108 -19.26 3.27 4.38
CA PHE A 108 -18.96 1.89 4.03
C PHE A 108 -18.62 1.05 5.24
N THR A 109 -18.77 -0.26 5.06
CA THR A 109 -18.10 -1.26 5.86
C THR A 109 -17.24 -2.12 4.95
N ILE A 110 -15.97 -2.28 5.31
CA ILE A 110 -15.06 -3.18 4.62
C ILE A 110 -14.53 -4.21 5.60
N THR A 111 -14.70 -5.48 5.29
CA THR A 111 -14.18 -6.59 6.09
C THR A 111 -13.05 -7.27 5.34
N LYS A 112 -11.84 -7.14 5.86
CA LYS A 112 -10.64 -7.78 5.32
C LYS A 112 -10.47 -9.16 5.93
N MET A 113 -10.50 -10.16 5.07
CA MET A 113 -10.30 -11.57 5.38
C MET A 113 -8.93 -11.97 4.82
N GLU A 114 -7.94 -12.15 5.70
CA GLU A 114 -6.63 -12.66 5.30
C GLU A 114 -6.61 -14.20 5.33
N ARG A 115 -5.88 -14.85 4.41
CA ARG A 115 -5.72 -16.30 4.45
C ARG A 115 -4.79 -16.76 5.59
N GLY A 116 -5.26 -17.73 6.37
CA GLY A 116 -4.49 -18.45 7.40
C GLY A 116 -5.35 -18.77 8.62
N ALA A 117 -5.17 -19.95 9.24
CA ALA A 117 -6.03 -20.49 10.30
C ALA A 117 -6.11 -19.63 11.59
N TRP A 118 -5.25 -18.62 11.73
CA TRP A 118 -5.13 -17.78 12.92
C TRP A 118 -5.27 -16.30 12.63
N LYS A 119 -5.65 -15.93 11.40
CA LYS A 119 -5.81 -14.54 11.01
C LYS A 119 -7.23 -14.09 11.27
N LEU A 120 -7.36 -13.10 12.15
CA LEU A 120 -8.64 -12.53 12.52
C LEU A 120 -9.04 -11.46 11.50
N PRO A 121 -10.34 -11.32 11.21
CA PRO A 121 -10.79 -10.30 10.29
C PRO A 121 -10.47 -8.90 10.82
N GLU A 122 -10.16 -7.99 9.89
CA GLU A 122 -10.08 -6.56 10.18
C GLU A 122 -11.30 -5.88 9.58
N VAL A 123 -12.01 -5.09 10.38
CA VAL A 123 -13.23 -4.41 9.96
C VAL A 123 -13.00 -2.91 9.98
N TYR A 124 -13.30 -2.29 8.85
CA TYR A 124 -13.17 -0.86 8.57
C TYR A 124 -14.57 -0.30 8.44
N ARG A 125 -14.88 0.79 9.13
CA ARG A 125 -16.20 1.45 9.06
C ARG A 125 -16.00 2.94 8.87
N LYS A 126 -16.66 3.50 7.87
CA LYS A 126 -16.74 4.94 7.66
C LYS A 126 -18.20 5.36 7.72
N GLN A 127 -18.50 6.36 8.54
CA GLN A 127 -19.83 6.94 8.69
C GLN A 127 -19.71 8.45 8.86
N ALA A 128 -20.18 9.21 7.87
CA ALA A 128 -20.06 10.66 7.84
C ALA A 128 -18.61 11.15 8.13
N GLN A 129 -18.41 11.86 9.24
CA GLN A 129 -17.11 12.36 9.70
C GLN A 129 -16.43 11.41 10.70
N SER A 130 -16.80 10.15 10.76
CA SER A 130 -16.18 9.18 11.65
C SER A 130 -15.63 7.99 10.88
N PHE A 131 -14.52 7.46 11.38
CA PHE A 131 -13.92 6.22 10.92
C PHE A 131 -13.51 5.34 12.09
N SER A 132 -13.70 4.03 11.96
CA SER A 132 -13.12 3.05 12.85
C SER A 132 -12.48 1.87 12.11
N LYS A 133 -11.39 1.36 12.68
CA LYS A 133 -10.75 0.10 12.30
C LYS A 133 -10.64 -0.78 13.53
N GLU A 134 -11.20 -1.97 13.46
CA GLU A 134 -11.23 -2.93 14.55
C GLU A 134 -10.68 -4.27 14.07
N ARG A 135 -9.85 -4.91 14.89
CA ARG A 135 -9.45 -6.30 14.71
C ARG A 135 -10.06 -7.10 15.85
N GLU A 136 -10.94 -8.04 15.51
CA GLU A 136 -11.56 -8.92 16.51
C GLU A 136 -10.48 -9.83 17.14
N GLY A 137 -10.55 -10.10 18.46
CA GLY A 137 -9.60 -10.98 19.14
C GLY A 137 -9.43 -10.74 20.65
N LEU A 138 -8.56 -11.53 21.30
CA LEU A 138 -8.23 -11.40 22.74
C LEU A 138 -7.57 -10.05 23.10
N PHE A 139 -6.94 -9.39 22.13
CA PHE A 139 -6.39 -8.04 22.24
C PHE A 139 -6.97 -7.21 21.09
N THR A 140 -8.17 -6.68 21.29
CA THR A 140 -8.82 -5.81 20.30
C THR A 140 -7.99 -4.56 20.11
N SER A 141 -7.33 -4.44 18.95
CA SER A 141 -6.78 -3.17 18.50
C SER A 141 -7.91 -2.38 17.84
N ARG A 142 -8.17 -1.18 18.36
CA ARG A 142 -9.18 -0.26 17.84
C ARG A 142 -8.50 1.03 17.45
N LEU A 143 -8.76 1.48 16.23
CA LEU A 143 -8.42 2.81 15.77
C LEU A 143 -9.73 3.54 15.52
N GLU A 144 -9.88 4.73 16.08
CA GLU A 144 -10.97 5.64 15.78
C GLU A 144 -10.41 6.95 15.25
N ALA A 145 -11.08 7.54 14.27
CA ALA A 145 -10.75 8.85 13.74
C ALA A 145 -12.00 9.73 13.62
N ASP A 146 -11.88 10.96 14.11
CA ASP A 146 -12.86 12.04 13.91
C ASP A 146 -12.35 12.96 12.79
N LEU A 147 -13.08 13.01 11.68
CA LEU A 147 -12.72 13.61 10.40
C LEU A 147 -13.31 15.03 10.30
N GLY A 148 -12.78 15.94 11.11
CA GLY A 148 -13.10 17.36 11.00
C GLY A 148 -12.44 18.03 9.78
N ASP A 149 -12.97 19.17 9.36
CA ASP A 149 -12.49 19.89 8.16
C ASP A 149 -11.03 20.37 8.25
N SER A 150 -10.56 20.67 9.46
CA SER A 150 -9.22 21.25 9.71
C SER A 150 -8.37 20.46 10.69
N ILE A 151 -8.97 19.56 11.45
CA ILE A 151 -8.30 18.75 12.47
C ILE A 151 -8.89 17.35 12.43
N ILE A 152 -8.01 16.37 12.35
CA ILE A 152 -8.34 14.95 12.46
C ILE A 152 -7.65 14.42 13.71
N VAL A 153 -8.43 13.78 14.57
CA VAL A 153 -7.93 13.15 15.80
C VAL A 153 -7.99 11.65 15.63
N VAL A 154 -6.87 10.97 15.82
CA VAL A 154 -6.76 9.51 15.73
C VAL A 154 -6.43 8.93 17.10
N ASP A 155 -7.24 7.99 17.56
CA ASP A 155 -7.07 7.25 18.81
C ASP A 155 -6.82 5.77 18.50
N GLU A 156 -5.68 5.22 18.92
CA GLU A 156 -5.31 3.81 18.70
C GLU A 156 -5.53 2.94 19.97
N GLY A 157 -6.31 3.44 20.95
CA GLY A 157 -6.72 2.71 22.15
C GLY A 157 -5.86 2.96 23.40
N PHE A 158 -6.18 2.24 24.48
CA PHE A 158 -5.83 2.52 25.89
C PHE A 158 -4.34 2.71 26.23
N LEU A 159 -3.42 2.21 25.41
CA LEU A 159 -1.96 2.35 25.64
C LEU A 159 -1.27 3.26 24.62
N SER A 160 -2.01 3.80 23.66
CA SER A 160 -1.47 4.67 22.61
C SER A 160 -1.67 6.14 22.97
N SER A 161 -0.75 7.00 22.55
CA SER A 161 -0.99 8.44 22.59
C SER A 161 -1.91 8.84 21.44
N LYS A 162 -2.89 9.72 21.72
CA LYS A 162 -3.71 10.32 20.67
C LYS A 162 -2.80 11.03 19.67
N LYS A 163 -3.09 10.82 18.39
CA LYS A 163 -2.40 11.45 17.27
C LYS A 163 -3.31 12.50 16.66
N THR A 164 -2.73 13.55 16.11
CA THR A 164 -3.49 14.63 15.49
C THR A 164 -2.89 14.99 14.15
N ILE A 165 -3.74 15.10 13.14
CA ILE A 165 -3.41 15.66 11.83
C ILE A 165 -4.12 17.00 11.72
N GLN A 166 -3.37 18.07 11.52
CA GLN A 166 -3.91 19.40 11.29
C GLN A 166 -3.79 19.75 9.81
N VAL A 167 -4.92 20.06 9.19
CA VAL A 167 -5.03 20.50 7.80
C VAL A 167 -4.99 22.01 7.80
N LYS A 168 -3.98 22.59 7.14
CA LYS A 168 -3.82 24.03 6.94
C LYS A 168 -3.74 24.31 5.45
N ILE A 169 -3.91 25.58 5.09
CA ILE A 169 -3.66 26.03 3.72
C ILE A 169 -2.22 25.65 3.34
N LYS A 170 -2.07 24.81 2.31
CA LYS A 170 -0.79 24.33 1.76
C LYS A 170 0.10 23.53 2.72
N SER A 171 -0.43 23.03 3.83
CA SER A 171 0.36 22.15 4.71
C SER A 171 -0.47 21.18 5.52
N LEU A 172 0.10 20.00 5.77
CA LEU A 172 -0.43 18.98 6.66
C LEU A 172 0.57 18.74 7.79
N GLN A 173 0.10 18.80 9.03
CA GLN A 173 0.96 18.58 10.20
C GLN A 173 0.46 17.41 11.02
N PHE A 174 1.30 16.40 11.20
CA PHE A 174 1.06 15.27 12.08
C PHE A 174 1.82 15.44 13.39
N LYS A 175 1.14 15.19 14.51
CA LYS A 175 1.71 15.15 15.86
C LYS A 175 1.39 13.81 16.51
N GLY A 176 2.43 13.11 16.97
CA GLY A 176 2.30 11.84 17.70
C GLY A 176 3.43 11.68 18.72
N GLY A 177 3.08 11.63 20.01
CA GLY A 177 4.07 11.62 21.10
C GLY A 177 4.98 12.85 21.06
N LEU A 178 6.31 12.61 21.01
CA LEU A 178 7.33 13.66 20.89
C LEU A 178 7.69 14.01 19.44
N PHE A 179 7.06 13.35 18.46
CA PHE A 179 7.39 13.51 17.05
C PHE A 179 6.37 14.41 16.36
N THR A 180 6.88 15.29 15.51
CA THR A 180 6.08 16.12 14.60
C THR A 180 6.62 15.93 13.19
N THR A 181 5.71 15.65 12.26
CA THR A 181 6.00 15.52 10.83
C THR A 181 5.14 16.52 10.07
N THR A 182 5.70 17.24 9.12
CA THR A 182 4.97 18.26 8.35
C THR A 182 5.20 18.03 6.86
N LEU A 183 4.12 18.02 6.09
CA LEU A 183 4.14 18.15 4.64
C LEU A 183 3.80 19.58 4.25
N GLU A 184 4.63 20.20 3.43
CA GLU A 184 4.43 21.55 2.92
C GLU A 184 4.34 21.51 1.39
N GLU A 185 3.27 22.07 0.85
CA GLU A 185 3.03 22.15 -0.59
C GLU A 185 3.62 23.45 -1.16
N HIS A 186 4.39 23.29 -2.23
CA HIS A 186 4.89 24.37 -3.07
C HIS A 186 4.38 24.17 -4.50
N PRO A 187 4.45 25.21 -5.37
CA PRO A 187 3.93 25.11 -6.73
C PRO A 187 4.48 23.92 -7.53
N ASP A 188 5.75 23.55 -7.32
CA ASP A 188 6.45 22.58 -8.16
C ASP A 188 6.95 21.35 -7.37
N HIS A 189 6.76 21.34 -6.05
CA HIS A 189 7.31 20.32 -5.17
C HIS A 189 6.59 20.23 -3.82
N ILE A 190 6.81 19.13 -3.11
CA ILE A 190 6.34 18.91 -1.74
C ILE A 190 7.54 18.65 -0.84
N LEU A 191 7.57 19.30 0.31
CA LEU A 191 8.58 19.08 1.34
C LEU A 191 8.01 18.25 2.49
N LEU A 192 8.63 17.12 2.79
CA LEU A 192 8.39 16.36 4.01
C LEU A 192 9.47 16.72 5.05
N LYS A 193 9.06 17.38 6.12
CA LYS A 193 9.92 17.72 7.26
C LYS A 193 9.59 16.81 8.43
N GLU A 194 10.55 15.98 8.80
CA GLU A 194 10.59 15.26 10.07
C GLU A 194 11.50 16.00 11.06
N PHE A 195 11.56 15.54 12.31
CA PHE A 195 12.31 16.19 13.40
C PHE A 195 13.75 16.61 13.01
N LEU A 196 14.46 15.82 12.18
CA LEU A 196 15.82 16.12 11.70
C LEU A 196 16.05 15.85 10.21
N ARG A 197 15.05 15.35 9.48
CA ARG A 197 15.19 14.96 8.08
C ARG A 197 14.24 15.78 7.22
N LYS A 198 14.72 16.16 6.04
CA LYS A 198 13.93 16.82 5.01
C LYS A 198 14.04 16.02 3.73
N ASP A 199 12.90 15.58 3.22
CA ASP A 199 12.79 14.99 1.90
C ASP A 199 12.05 15.97 0.98
N GLU A 200 12.38 15.93 -0.31
CA GLU A 200 11.76 16.75 -1.33
C GLU A 200 11.25 15.88 -2.47
N TYR A 201 9.98 16.09 -2.81
CA TYR A 201 9.28 15.39 -3.88
C TYR A 201 8.97 16.37 -4.99
N ARG A 202 9.22 16.02 -6.25
CA ARG A 202 9.08 16.93 -7.39
C ARG A 202 8.32 16.28 -8.52
N GLN A 203 7.49 17.04 -9.21
CA GLN A 203 6.85 16.60 -10.45
C GLN A 203 7.43 17.39 -11.63
N GLN A 204 7.72 16.67 -12.72
CA GLN A 204 8.18 17.23 -13.98
C GLN A 204 7.47 16.49 -15.10
N GLU A 205 6.52 17.15 -15.76
CA GLU A 205 5.68 16.53 -16.80
C GLU A 205 5.02 15.24 -16.27
N ASN A 206 5.28 14.11 -16.93
CA ASN A 206 4.79 12.77 -16.61
C ASN A 206 5.66 12.03 -15.58
N LYS A 207 6.58 12.71 -14.89
CA LYS A 207 7.51 12.11 -13.92
C LYS A 207 7.34 12.69 -12.53
N VAL A 208 7.31 11.82 -11.54
CA VAL A 208 7.37 12.19 -10.11
C VAL A 208 8.61 11.57 -9.48
N TYR A 209 9.43 12.43 -8.89
CA TYR A 209 10.62 12.04 -8.13
C TYR A 209 10.28 12.03 -6.64
N LEU A 210 10.42 10.88 -5.99
CA LEU A 210 10.15 10.71 -4.57
C LEU A 210 11.49 10.62 -3.82
N ASP A 211 12.02 11.80 -3.45
CA ASP A 211 13.34 11.98 -2.85
C ASP A 211 14.42 11.39 -3.79
N ARG A 212 15.42 10.72 -3.23
CA ARG A 212 16.49 10.07 -3.96
C ARG A 212 16.18 8.63 -4.34
N ASP A 213 15.08 8.06 -3.86
CA ASP A 213 14.88 6.61 -3.87
C ASP A 213 13.95 6.12 -4.97
N TYR A 214 13.01 6.94 -5.45
CA TYR A 214 12.09 6.52 -6.52
C TYR A 214 11.93 7.54 -7.63
N LEU A 215 11.71 7.00 -8.83
CA LEU A 215 11.16 7.69 -9.99
C LEU A 215 9.89 6.97 -10.41
N VAL A 216 8.79 7.70 -10.52
CA VAL A 216 7.51 7.23 -11.04
C VAL A 216 7.24 7.94 -12.35
N GLU A 217 7.09 7.20 -13.45
CA GLU A 217 6.89 7.74 -14.80
C GLU A 217 5.60 7.20 -15.40
N ASP A 218 4.74 8.11 -15.85
CA ASP A 218 3.51 7.78 -16.58
C ASP A 218 3.78 7.66 -18.08
N LYS A 219 3.48 6.49 -18.64
CA LYS A 219 3.59 6.19 -20.08
C LYS A 219 2.21 5.95 -20.71
N GLY A 220 1.16 6.53 -20.13
CA GLY A 220 -0.24 6.51 -20.57
C GLY A 220 -1.01 5.28 -20.08
N THR A 221 -0.64 4.09 -20.55
CA THR A 221 -1.30 2.82 -20.15
C THR A 221 -0.48 2.01 -19.15
N VAL A 222 0.66 2.55 -18.72
CA VAL A 222 1.55 1.94 -17.73
C VAL A 222 2.25 3.02 -16.93
N ILE A 223 2.24 2.87 -15.62
CA ILE A 223 3.09 3.64 -14.71
C ILE A 223 4.32 2.78 -14.40
N GLU A 224 5.50 3.30 -14.71
CA GLU A 224 6.78 2.65 -14.40
C GLU A 224 7.34 3.23 -13.11
N ILE A 225 7.68 2.37 -12.16
CA ILE A 225 8.21 2.76 -10.84
C ILE A 225 9.61 2.17 -10.71
N THR A 226 10.62 3.03 -10.72
CA THR A 226 12.01 2.64 -10.55
C THR A 226 12.46 2.95 -9.12
N GLN A 227 12.92 1.92 -8.41
CA GLN A 227 13.43 2.00 -7.04
C GLN A 227 14.96 1.88 -7.02
N GLY A 228 15.60 2.83 -6.34
CA GLY A 228 17.03 2.86 -6.04
C GLY A 228 17.91 3.62 -7.05
N ARG A 229 19.04 4.15 -6.56
CA ARG A 229 20.13 4.76 -7.36
C ARG A 229 21.40 3.90 -7.43
N GLY A 230 21.30 2.63 -7.02
CA GLY A 230 22.43 1.70 -7.00
C GLY A 230 22.77 1.12 -8.38
N LEU A 231 23.74 0.19 -8.43
CA LEU A 231 24.21 -0.44 -9.68
C LEU A 231 23.11 -1.19 -10.44
N ILE A 232 22.07 -1.65 -9.75
CA ILE A 232 20.96 -2.41 -10.35
C ILE A 232 19.64 -1.88 -9.77
N PRO A 233 19.07 -0.80 -10.36
CA PRO A 233 17.75 -0.33 -9.96
C PRO A 233 16.69 -1.42 -10.21
N GLN A 234 15.66 -1.44 -9.37
CA GLN A 234 14.52 -2.34 -9.55
C GLN A 234 13.38 -1.58 -10.23
N THR A 235 12.83 -2.14 -11.31
CA THR A 235 11.71 -1.54 -12.03
C THR A 235 10.46 -2.38 -11.82
N TYR A 236 9.38 -1.69 -11.47
CA TYR A 236 8.04 -2.21 -11.34
C TYR A 236 7.11 -1.50 -12.33
N TYR A 237 6.02 -2.18 -12.66
CA TYR A 237 5.00 -1.71 -13.60
C TYR A 237 3.65 -1.77 -12.91
N PHE A 238 2.91 -0.68 -13.00
CA PHE A 238 1.52 -0.58 -12.58
C PHE A 238 0.63 -0.38 -13.81
N ILE A 239 -0.35 -1.26 -14.00
CA ILE A 239 -1.28 -1.23 -15.14
C ILE A 239 -2.70 -1.54 -14.67
N LYS A 240 -3.69 -1.10 -15.45
CA LYS A 240 -5.08 -1.52 -15.33
C LYS A 240 -5.49 -2.36 -16.54
N VAL A 241 -6.22 -3.45 -16.30
CA VAL A 241 -6.79 -4.33 -17.32
C VAL A 241 -8.17 -4.76 -16.84
N ALA A 242 -9.24 -4.26 -17.49
CA ALA A 242 -10.61 -4.43 -17.01
C ALA A 242 -10.72 -4.03 -15.52
N ASP A 243 -11.42 -4.82 -14.72
CA ASP A 243 -11.64 -4.58 -13.29
C ASP A 243 -10.43 -4.97 -12.42
N SER A 244 -9.22 -5.03 -13.00
CA SER A 244 -8.02 -5.47 -12.30
C SER A 244 -6.85 -4.50 -12.43
N TYR A 245 -6.21 -4.23 -11.30
CA TYR A 245 -4.93 -3.52 -11.21
C TYR A 245 -3.81 -4.54 -10.99
N TYR A 246 -2.69 -4.31 -11.66
CA TYR A 246 -1.52 -5.16 -11.57
C TYR A 246 -0.31 -4.32 -11.18
N PHE A 247 0.45 -4.78 -10.20
CA PHE A 247 1.75 -4.22 -9.82
C PHE A 247 2.79 -5.34 -9.86
N PHE A 248 3.80 -5.24 -10.73
CA PHE A 248 4.74 -6.35 -10.94
C PHE A 248 6.12 -5.89 -11.39
N ASN A 249 7.14 -6.70 -11.12
CA ASN A 249 8.51 -6.46 -11.60
C ASN A 249 8.78 -7.09 -12.99
N GLN A 250 9.99 -6.93 -13.50
CA GLN A 250 10.42 -7.50 -14.79
C GLN A 250 10.31 -9.05 -14.89
N HIS A 251 10.18 -9.74 -13.76
CA HIS A 251 9.97 -11.19 -13.69
C HIS A 251 8.50 -11.59 -13.51
N TYR A 252 7.55 -10.65 -13.68
CA TYR A 252 6.11 -10.85 -13.50
C TYR A 252 5.72 -11.32 -12.08
N ARG A 253 6.55 -10.97 -11.09
CA ARG A 253 6.24 -11.16 -9.68
C ARG A 253 5.63 -9.90 -9.11
N GLY A 254 4.60 -10.05 -8.30
CA GLY A 254 3.91 -8.94 -7.66
C GLY A 254 2.44 -9.24 -7.37
N VAL A 255 1.64 -8.18 -7.32
CA VAL A 255 0.28 -8.20 -6.81
C VAL A 255 -0.72 -7.96 -7.94
N LYS A 256 -1.82 -8.71 -7.92
CA LYS A 256 -3.04 -8.43 -8.71
C LYS A 256 -4.17 -8.08 -7.74
N ILE A 257 -4.87 -7.00 -8.03
CA ILE A 257 -6.02 -6.53 -7.28
C ILE A 257 -7.21 -6.57 -8.24
N THR A 258 -8.20 -7.43 -7.97
CA THR A 258 -9.44 -7.50 -8.77
C THR A 258 -10.56 -6.87 -7.98
N ILE A 259 -11.23 -5.87 -8.55
CA ILE A 259 -12.40 -5.22 -7.97
C ILE A 259 -13.65 -5.81 -8.62
N ARG A 260 -14.65 -6.11 -7.81
CA ARG A 260 -15.98 -6.55 -8.21
C ARG A 260 -16.99 -5.81 -7.34
N ASP A 261 -18.27 -5.90 -7.68
CA ASP A 261 -19.35 -5.11 -7.07
C ASP A 261 -19.27 -4.98 -5.55
N ASN A 262 -19.02 -6.09 -4.83
CA ASN A 262 -18.96 -6.12 -3.36
C ASN A 262 -17.67 -6.75 -2.82
N GLU A 263 -16.64 -6.93 -3.64
CA GLU A 263 -15.39 -7.53 -3.17
C GLU A 263 -14.15 -6.99 -3.88
N VAL A 264 -13.04 -6.90 -3.12
CA VAL A 264 -11.70 -6.71 -3.66
C VAL A 264 -10.87 -7.96 -3.35
N LEU A 265 -10.45 -8.66 -4.39
CA LEU A 265 -9.58 -9.84 -4.29
C LEU A 265 -8.13 -9.41 -4.50
N VAL A 266 -7.25 -9.81 -3.58
CA VAL A 266 -5.81 -9.57 -3.68
C VAL A 266 -5.08 -10.89 -3.87
N GLU A 267 -4.33 -10.99 -4.96
CA GLU A 267 -3.49 -12.13 -5.29
C GLU A 267 -2.02 -11.71 -5.28
N ASP A 268 -1.19 -12.40 -4.52
CA ASP A 268 0.27 -12.24 -4.54
C ASP A 268 0.89 -13.40 -5.32
N ASN A 269 1.56 -13.08 -6.42
CA ASN A 269 2.20 -14.05 -7.30
C ASN A 269 1.22 -15.14 -7.78
N GLY A 270 -0.04 -14.77 -8.06
CA GLY A 270 -1.10 -15.69 -8.51
C GLY A 270 -1.67 -16.58 -7.41
N ARG A 271 -1.47 -16.24 -6.15
CA ARG A 271 -2.08 -16.92 -4.99
C ARG A 271 -2.93 -15.93 -4.22
N ASP A 272 -4.18 -16.27 -3.92
CA ASP A 272 -5.02 -15.37 -3.13
C ASP A 272 -4.39 -15.13 -1.75
N GLN A 273 -4.30 -13.86 -1.38
CA GLN A 273 -3.70 -13.36 -0.15
C GLN A 273 -4.76 -12.84 0.80
N ALA A 274 -5.69 -12.04 0.29
CA ALA A 274 -6.75 -11.40 1.05
C ALA A 274 -8.00 -11.16 0.19
N VAL A 275 -9.15 -11.09 0.86
CA VAL A 275 -10.42 -10.64 0.29
C VAL A 275 -10.95 -9.50 1.16
N PHE A 276 -11.37 -8.41 0.54
CA PHE A 276 -12.06 -7.30 1.21
C PHE A 276 -13.51 -7.35 0.78
N LEU A 277 -14.42 -7.64 1.70
CA LEU A 277 -15.86 -7.59 1.45
C LEU A 277 -16.32 -6.15 1.66
N VAL A 278 -16.96 -5.57 0.66
CA VAL A 278 -17.38 -4.16 0.63
C VAL A 278 -18.90 -4.09 0.75
N GLU A 279 -19.37 -3.38 1.76
CA GLU A 279 -20.79 -3.10 2.00
C GLU A 279 -21.01 -1.60 1.93
N ASN A 280 -21.81 -1.14 0.95
CA ASN A 280 -22.27 0.23 0.89
C ASN A 280 -23.36 0.47 1.95
N ARG A 281 -23.30 1.61 2.62
CA ARG A 281 -24.32 2.06 3.58
C ARG A 281 -24.91 3.36 3.07
N ASP A 282 -25.97 3.26 2.28
CA ASP A 282 -26.72 4.44 1.79
C ASP A 282 -27.55 5.11 2.90
#